data_AF-A0A7W0VJW4-F1
#
_entry.id   AF-A0A7W0VJW4-F1
#
_cell.length_a   1.000
_cell.length_b   1.000
_cell.length_c   1.000
_cell.angle_alpha   90.00
_cell.angle_beta   90.00
_cell.angle_gamma   90.00
#
_symmetry.space_group_name_H-M   'P 1'
#
loop_
_entity.id
_entity.type
_entity.pdbx_description
1 polymer ?
#
loop_
_entity_poly.entity_id
_entity_poly.type
_entity_poly.pdbx_seq_one_letter_code
_entity_poly.pdbx_strand_id
1 'polypeptide(L)'
;LTTGLVGALWQLREITALLTAAKGTAAVDKLIAMGNRALQLRLVAAALTTNRYDVKPVDLGRAWDSVAVGEYKNVARAQAAQGIANRGALDLAADRVAALIADLDLRARPPHLDQFAYQIQQSRRGPAGWQMMWSQWRDRVLAGTSIDHVMSLIGVAAYNRTDLIPILARAAELSTGDVDTQVQLARLAVQYGLNAWAEALIQPLLKTQATRELLLLAAQFAQGQGKLADALAYLEAAQTAGGDDAVEISTIRAELSRILAVARDLAQQSTGAARTAVVKRAMTWGTRWRAIDPGNPDIDRQLGELLLSVGDKQEAWRQLSSVIERDPMSGTGYTTVAEAFESQGRVEDALTYWQQAIVIDQTNPTPRLRKAQALIALGRTTEGDALLSDIANTKWHDIWGSVSYQAKYLLERGKLQAPR
;
A
#
# COMPACT_ATOMS: atom_id res chain seq x y z
N LEU A 1 -47.79 -8.53 -15.67
CA LEU A 1 -46.70 -7.51 -15.64
C LEU A 1 -45.98 -7.42 -14.28
N THR A 2 -46.55 -7.92 -13.18
CA THR A 2 -46.02 -7.74 -11.81
C THR A 2 -45.15 -8.87 -11.27
N THR A 3 -44.92 -9.95 -12.03
CA THR A 3 -44.32 -11.19 -11.52
C THR A 3 -42.89 -11.47 -11.99
N GLY A 4 -42.34 -10.67 -12.91
CA GLY A 4 -40.96 -10.78 -13.43
C GLY A 4 -40.04 -9.62 -13.00
N LEU A 5 -38.83 -9.55 -13.58
CA LEU A 5 -37.82 -8.52 -13.29
C LEU A 5 -38.39 -7.08 -13.35
N VAL A 6 -39.23 -6.80 -14.34
CA VAL A 6 -39.90 -5.50 -14.51
C VAL A 6 -40.78 -5.15 -13.31
N GLY A 7 -41.50 -6.13 -12.74
CA GLY A 7 -42.32 -5.93 -11.54
C GLY A 7 -41.48 -5.64 -10.30
N ALA A 8 -40.34 -6.34 -10.14
CA ALA A 8 -39.42 -6.10 -9.04
C ALA A 8 -38.72 -4.73 -9.14
N LEU A 9 -38.38 -4.27 -10.35
CA LEU A 9 -37.86 -2.92 -10.60
C LEU A 9 -38.89 -1.83 -10.26
N TRP A 10 -40.17 -2.08 -10.57
CA TRP A 10 -41.24 -1.15 -10.22
C TRP A 10 -41.42 -1.07 -8.70
N GLN A 11 -41.40 -2.20 -7.99
CA GLN A 11 -41.43 -2.23 -6.53
C GLN A 11 -40.21 -1.51 -5.91
N LEU A 12 -39.01 -1.69 -6.47
CA LEU A 12 -37.82 -0.97 -6.02
C LEU A 12 -37.99 0.55 -6.18
N ARG A 13 -38.53 1.02 -7.31
CA ARG A 13 -38.84 2.44 -7.54
C ARG A 13 -39.82 2.99 -6.51
N GLU A 14 -40.87 2.23 -6.17
CA GLU A 14 -41.82 2.62 -5.12
C GLU A 14 -41.15 2.72 -3.74
N ILE A 15 -40.30 1.76 -3.39
CA ILE A 15 -39.52 1.78 -2.14
C ILE A 15 -38.65 3.05 -2.10
N THR A 16 -37.95 3.38 -3.18
CA THR A 16 -37.16 4.61 -3.27
C THR A 16 -38.01 5.86 -3.07
N ALA A 17 -39.19 5.94 -3.69
CA ALA A 17 -40.09 7.07 -3.53
C ALA A 17 -40.59 7.23 -2.07
N LEU A 18 -40.89 6.11 -1.39
CA LEU A 18 -41.26 6.11 0.03
C LEU A 18 -40.12 6.60 0.92
N LEU A 19 -38.88 6.19 0.64
CA LEU A 19 -37.69 6.67 1.35
C LEU A 19 -37.44 8.16 1.13
N THR A 20 -37.60 8.67 -0.11
CA THR A 20 -37.50 10.11 -0.41
C THR A 20 -38.55 10.91 0.37
N ALA A 21 -39.75 10.35 0.55
CA ALA A 21 -40.83 10.96 1.32
C ALA A 21 -40.69 10.76 2.85
N ALA A 22 -39.54 10.29 3.35
CA ALA A 22 -39.29 9.99 4.76
C ALA A 22 -40.28 8.98 5.40
N LYS A 23 -40.81 8.05 4.59
CA LYS A 23 -41.72 6.98 5.02
C LYS A 23 -40.96 5.66 5.19
N GLY A 24 -39.91 5.68 6.02
CA GLY A 24 -38.99 4.55 6.22
C GLY A 24 -39.66 3.21 6.53
N THR A 25 -40.55 3.17 7.53
CA THR A 25 -41.26 1.93 7.91
C THR A 25 -42.08 1.36 6.76
N ALA A 26 -42.83 2.20 6.03
CA ALA A 26 -43.63 1.76 4.90
C ALA A 26 -42.76 1.24 3.73
N ALA A 27 -41.59 1.86 3.51
CA ALA A 27 -40.62 1.38 2.53
C ALA A 27 -40.11 -0.03 2.90
N VAL A 28 -39.84 -0.27 4.18
CA VAL A 28 -39.42 -1.60 4.69
C VAL A 28 -40.54 -2.62 4.58
N ASP A 29 -41.78 -2.27 4.93
CA ASP A 29 -42.94 -3.18 4.78
C ASP A 29 -43.11 -3.60 3.31
N LYS A 30 -42.92 -2.66 2.38
CA LYS A 30 -42.98 -2.92 0.94
C LYS A 30 -41.83 -3.84 0.47
N LEU A 31 -40.61 -3.63 0.96
CA LEU A 31 -39.47 -4.50 0.72
C LEU A 31 -39.75 -5.95 1.17
N ILE A 32 -40.31 -6.12 2.37
CA ILE A 32 -40.65 -7.44 2.91
C ILE A 32 -41.74 -8.10 2.05
N ALA A 33 -42.73 -7.33 1.60
CA ALA A 33 -43.81 -7.81 0.73
C ALA A 33 -43.34 -8.29 -0.65
N MET A 34 -42.10 -7.97 -1.07
CA MET A 34 -41.51 -8.52 -2.30
C MET A 34 -41.29 -10.04 -2.22
N GLY A 35 -41.30 -10.62 -1.01
CA GLY A 35 -41.09 -12.06 -0.78
C GLY A 35 -39.72 -12.53 -1.29
N ASN A 36 -39.59 -13.80 -1.67
CA ASN A 36 -38.28 -14.39 -2.02
C ASN A 36 -37.77 -14.06 -3.44
N ARG A 37 -38.44 -13.17 -4.18
CA ARG A 37 -38.09 -12.85 -5.57
C ARG A 37 -37.05 -11.75 -5.66
N ALA A 38 -36.24 -11.79 -6.72
CA ALA A 38 -35.28 -10.73 -7.08
C ALA A 38 -34.36 -10.32 -5.91
N LEU A 39 -33.66 -11.29 -5.30
CA LEU A 39 -32.80 -11.08 -4.12
C LEU A 39 -31.83 -9.90 -4.28
N GLN A 40 -31.21 -9.75 -5.46
CA GLN A 40 -30.30 -8.63 -5.75
C GLN A 40 -30.98 -7.27 -5.61
N LEU A 41 -32.20 -7.11 -6.13
CA LEU A 41 -32.95 -5.85 -5.99
C LEU A 41 -33.41 -5.61 -4.56
N ARG A 42 -33.71 -6.68 -3.81
CA ARG A 42 -34.05 -6.59 -2.38
C ARG A 42 -32.83 -6.20 -1.54
N LEU A 43 -31.63 -6.71 -1.87
CA LEU A 43 -30.37 -6.27 -1.25
C LEU A 43 -30.11 -4.78 -1.51
N VAL A 44 -30.34 -4.31 -2.76
CA VAL A 44 -30.26 -2.89 -3.10
C VAL A 44 -31.26 -2.06 -2.28
N ALA A 45 -32.51 -2.50 -2.18
CA ALA A 45 -33.52 -1.84 -1.36
C ALA A 45 -33.12 -1.76 0.12
N ALA A 46 -32.61 -2.85 0.71
CA ALA A 46 -32.13 -2.86 2.08
C ALA A 46 -30.95 -1.89 2.29
N ALA A 47 -30.00 -1.83 1.34
CA ALA A 47 -28.92 -0.86 1.38
C ALA A 47 -29.43 0.59 1.28
N LEU A 48 -30.39 0.87 0.40
CA LEU A 48 -31.02 2.20 0.29
C LEU A 48 -31.70 2.62 1.60
N THR A 49 -32.39 1.69 2.30
CA THR A 49 -32.99 1.98 3.61
C THR A 49 -31.93 2.35 4.65
N THR A 50 -30.73 1.77 4.56
CA THR A 50 -29.64 1.99 5.52
C THR A 50 -29.07 3.41 5.42
N ASN A 51 -29.01 3.97 4.21
CA ASN A 51 -28.53 5.32 3.92
C ASN A 51 -29.48 6.44 4.39
N ARG A 52 -30.64 6.09 4.95
CA ARG A 52 -31.69 7.03 5.36
C ARG A 52 -31.78 7.13 6.88
N TYR A 53 -31.30 8.22 7.46
CA TYR A 53 -31.31 8.45 8.91
C TYR A 53 -32.73 8.50 9.50
N ASP A 54 -33.76 8.77 8.70
CA ASP A 54 -35.17 8.73 9.10
C ASP A 54 -35.72 7.31 9.33
N VAL A 55 -35.03 6.27 8.85
CA VAL A 55 -35.41 4.87 9.10
C VAL A 55 -34.99 4.45 10.51
N LYS A 56 -35.95 3.95 11.30
CA LYS A 56 -35.72 3.52 12.69
C LYS A 56 -34.79 2.30 12.75
N PRO A 57 -33.96 2.15 13.80
CA PRO A 57 -33.07 0.99 13.95
C PRO A 57 -33.77 -0.37 13.84
N VAL A 58 -34.96 -0.51 14.42
CA VAL A 58 -35.76 -1.75 14.34
C VAL A 58 -36.17 -2.08 12.90
N ASP A 59 -36.49 -1.08 12.08
CA ASP A 59 -36.91 -1.25 10.69
C ASP A 59 -35.73 -1.62 9.79
N LEU A 60 -34.51 -1.14 10.08
CA LEU A 60 -33.30 -1.64 9.41
C LEU A 60 -33.08 -3.12 9.68
N GLY A 61 -33.25 -3.52 10.94
CA GLY A 61 -33.17 -4.92 11.33
C GLY A 61 -34.11 -5.75 10.47
N ARG A 62 -35.39 -5.37 10.41
CA ARG A 62 -36.41 -6.04 9.59
C ARG A 62 -36.06 -6.06 8.09
N ALA A 63 -35.56 -4.95 7.55
CA ALA A 63 -35.19 -4.83 6.14
C ALA A 63 -34.10 -5.85 5.77
N TRP A 64 -33.01 -5.86 6.54
CA TRP A 64 -31.88 -6.76 6.32
C TRP A 64 -32.18 -8.22 6.67
N ASP A 65 -32.96 -8.48 7.74
CA ASP A 65 -33.40 -9.83 8.10
C ASP A 65 -34.21 -10.47 6.95
N SER A 66 -34.98 -9.66 6.22
CA SER A 66 -35.76 -10.15 5.07
C SER A 66 -34.88 -10.69 3.93
N VAL A 67 -33.64 -10.19 3.79
CA VAL A 67 -32.68 -10.58 2.74
C VAL A 67 -31.55 -11.45 3.27
N ALA A 68 -31.58 -11.83 4.56
CA ALA A 68 -30.61 -12.70 5.19
C ALA A 68 -30.82 -14.18 4.83
N VAL A 69 -30.61 -14.51 3.55
CA VAL A 69 -30.82 -15.85 2.98
C VAL A 69 -29.64 -16.27 2.09
N GLY A 70 -29.46 -17.58 1.93
CA GLY A 70 -28.44 -18.15 1.06
C GLY A 70 -27.01 -17.67 1.38
N GLU A 71 -26.21 -17.45 0.34
CA GLU A 71 -24.80 -17.03 0.49
C GLU A 71 -24.62 -15.69 1.21
N TYR A 72 -25.65 -14.83 1.27
CA TYR A 72 -25.59 -13.50 1.89
C TYR A 72 -26.14 -13.46 3.32
N LYS A 73 -26.57 -14.59 3.90
CA LYS A 73 -27.20 -14.66 5.23
C LYS A 73 -26.41 -13.90 6.30
N ASN A 74 -25.11 -14.20 6.44
CA ASN A 74 -24.28 -13.59 7.48
C ASN A 74 -24.02 -12.10 7.18
N VAL A 75 -23.71 -11.78 5.92
CA VAL A 75 -23.41 -10.41 5.48
C VAL A 75 -24.60 -9.49 5.72
N ALA A 76 -25.80 -9.91 5.34
CA ALA A 76 -27.02 -9.13 5.57
C ALA A 76 -27.25 -8.85 7.07
N ARG A 77 -27.06 -9.86 7.94
CA ARG A 77 -27.18 -9.69 9.40
C ARG A 77 -26.10 -8.76 9.98
N ALA A 78 -24.88 -8.82 9.46
CA ALA A 78 -23.81 -7.88 9.85
C ALA A 78 -24.14 -6.44 9.42
N GLN A 79 -24.64 -6.25 8.19
CA GLN A 79 -25.09 -4.94 7.69
C GLN A 79 -26.25 -4.37 8.52
N ALA A 80 -27.18 -5.22 8.97
CA ALA A 80 -28.23 -4.83 9.90
C ALA A 80 -27.65 -4.24 11.19
N ALA A 81 -26.72 -4.97 11.82
CA ALA A 81 -26.06 -4.52 13.04
C ALA A 81 -25.29 -3.21 12.84
N GLN A 82 -24.60 -3.05 11.70
CA GLN A 82 -23.81 -1.85 11.40
C GLN A 82 -24.73 -0.64 11.24
N GLY A 83 -25.81 -0.78 10.47
CA GLY A 83 -26.79 0.28 10.25
C GLY A 83 -27.47 0.74 11.55
N ILE A 84 -27.72 -0.20 12.47
CA ILE A 84 -28.25 0.07 13.80
C ILE A 84 -27.21 0.79 14.67
N ALA A 85 -25.95 0.34 14.68
CA ALA A 85 -24.87 0.95 15.44
C ALA A 85 -24.58 2.39 14.98
N ASN A 86 -24.61 2.64 13.66
CA ASN A 86 -24.43 3.96 13.07
C ASN A 86 -25.53 4.97 13.48
N ARG A 87 -26.64 4.50 14.05
CA ARG A 87 -27.72 5.33 14.63
C ARG A 87 -27.62 5.46 16.16
N GLY A 88 -26.51 5.05 16.76
CA GLY A 88 -26.26 5.11 18.20
C GLY A 88 -26.96 4.03 19.02
N ALA A 89 -27.70 3.11 18.39
CA ALA A 89 -28.40 2.02 19.08
C ALA A 89 -27.45 0.82 19.35
N LEU A 90 -26.37 1.08 20.09
CA LEU A 90 -25.25 0.15 20.27
C LEU A 90 -25.65 -1.16 20.97
N ASP A 91 -26.57 -1.12 21.94
CA ASP A 91 -27.05 -2.32 22.63
C ASP A 91 -27.79 -3.27 21.68
N LEU A 92 -28.67 -2.71 20.85
CA LEU A 92 -29.41 -3.49 19.85
C LEU A 92 -28.45 -4.05 18.80
N ALA A 93 -27.48 -3.26 18.33
CA ALA A 93 -26.46 -3.74 17.40
C ALA A 93 -25.64 -4.90 18.00
N ALA A 94 -25.23 -4.78 19.26
CA ALA A 94 -24.45 -5.81 19.94
C ALA A 94 -25.26 -7.10 20.14
N ASP A 95 -26.56 -7.00 20.45
CA ASP A 95 -27.45 -8.17 20.53
C ASP A 95 -27.64 -8.84 19.16
N ARG A 96 -27.67 -8.06 18.07
CA ARG A 96 -27.71 -8.60 16.70
C ARG A 96 -26.42 -9.32 16.33
N VAL A 97 -25.25 -8.77 16.69
CA VAL A 97 -23.95 -9.45 16.47
C VAL A 97 -23.87 -10.75 17.26
N ALA A 98 -24.33 -10.75 18.52
CA ALA A 98 -24.40 -11.97 19.32
C ALA A 98 -25.28 -13.05 18.66
N ALA A 99 -26.46 -12.68 18.15
CA ALA A 99 -27.36 -13.59 17.46
C ALA A 99 -26.77 -14.11 16.13
N LEU A 100 -26.05 -13.26 15.39
CA LEU A 100 -25.34 -13.65 14.18
C LEU A 100 -24.25 -14.69 14.50
N ILE A 101 -23.45 -14.48 15.53
CA ILE A 101 -22.39 -15.44 15.94
C ILE A 101 -23.00 -16.77 16.37
N ALA A 102 -24.10 -16.75 17.12
CA ALA A 102 -24.79 -17.95 17.58
C ALA A 102 -25.35 -18.81 16.42
N ASP A 103 -25.89 -18.17 15.37
CA ASP A 103 -26.46 -18.81 14.17
C ASP A 103 -25.56 -18.60 12.92
N LEU A 104 -24.24 -18.56 13.13
CA LEU A 104 -23.27 -18.36 12.06
C LEU A 104 -23.31 -19.54 11.08
N ASP A 105 -23.55 -19.24 9.80
CA ASP A 105 -23.55 -20.23 8.73
C ASP A 105 -22.20 -20.21 7.99
N LEU A 106 -21.36 -21.23 8.21
CA LEU A 106 -20.04 -21.33 7.59
C LEU A 106 -20.09 -21.63 6.08
N ARG A 107 -21.26 -21.90 5.51
CA ARG A 107 -21.47 -22.06 4.06
C ARG A 107 -21.87 -20.76 3.37
N ALA A 108 -22.36 -19.79 4.13
CA ALA A 108 -22.59 -18.44 3.64
C ALA A 108 -21.30 -17.62 3.72
N ARG A 109 -21.24 -16.50 2.99
CA ARG A 109 -20.07 -15.59 3.01
C ARG A 109 -19.78 -15.11 4.44
N PRO A 110 -18.50 -14.90 4.80
CA PRO A 110 -18.15 -14.44 6.14
C PRO A 110 -18.72 -13.04 6.43
N PRO A 111 -19.15 -12.77 7.67
CA PRO A 111 -19.52 -11.43 8.08
C PRO A 111 -18.25 -10.58 8.31
N HIS A 112 -18.32 -9.30 7.98
CA HIS A 112 -17.29 -8.32 8.34
C HIS A 112 -17.61 -7.73 9.72
N LEU A 113 -16.95 -8.24 10.75
CA LEU A 113 -17.17 -7.81 12.15
C LEU A 113 -15.97 -7.09 12.78
N ASP A 114 -14.90 -6.86 12.01
CA ASP A 114 -13.69 -6.16 12.40
C ASP A 114 -13.97 -4.75 12.96
N GLN A 115 -14.91 -4.04 12.35
CA GLN A 115 -15.27 -2.68 12.76
C GLN A 115 -16.14 -2.62 14.03
N PHE A 116 -16.67 -3.75 14.50
CA PHE A 116 -17.61 -3.78 15.64
C PHE A 116 -16.93 -3.87 17.00
N ALA A 117 -15.64 -4.21 17.05
CA ALA A 117 -14.92 -4.38 18.30
C ALA A 117 -15.07 -3.14 19.20
N TYR A 118 -14.92 -1.94 18.64
CA TYR A 118 -15.08 -0.69 19.38
C TYR A 118 -16.54 -0.40 19.77
N GLN A 119 -17.47 -0.52 18.81
CA GLN A 119 -18.88 -0.18 19.03
C GLN A 119 -19.54 -1.06 20.10
N ILE A 120 -19.23 -2.35 20.11
CA ILE A 120 -19.78 -3.29 21.09
C ILE A 120 -19.21 -3.04 22.49
N GLN A 121 -17.93 -2.66 22.59
CA GLN A 121 -17.33 -2.29 23.87
C GLN A 121 -18.00 -1.07 24.53
N GLN A 122 -18.62 -0.21 23.72
CA GLN A 122 -19.40 0.95 24.18
C GLN A 122 -20.87 0.61 24.50
N SER A 123 -21.32 -0.62 24.20
CA SER A 123 -22.65 -1.10 24.59
C SER A 123 -22.67 -1.59 26.05
N ARG A 124 -23.86 -1.90 26.56
CA ARG A 124 -24.08 -2.57 27.86
C ARG A 124 -23.31 -3.87 28.05
N ARG A 125 -22.84 -4.50 26.96
CA ARG A 125 -22.03 -5.72 27.00
C ARG A 125 -20.58 -5.46 27.42
N GLY A 126 -20.07 -4.26 27.15
CA GLY A 126 -18.71 -3.86 27.51
C GLY A 126 -17.61 -4.72 26.87
N PRO A 127 -16.34 -4.49 27.29
CA PRO A 127 -15.19 -5.29 26.87
C PRO A 127 -15.31 -6.79 27.12
N ALA A 128 -15.83 -7.19 28.29
CA ALA A 128 -16.00 -8.60 28.62
C ALA A 128 -17.00 -9.30 27.67
N GLY A 129 -18.11 -8.64 27.35
CA GLY A 129 -19.09 -9.18 26.43
C GLY A 129 -18.55 -9.32 25.00
N TRP A 130 -17.76 -8.35 24.52
CA TRP A 130 -17.05 -8.48 23.25
C TRP A 130 -16.09 -9.68 23.25
N GLN A 131 -15.26 -9.84 24.27
CA GLN A 131 -14.30 -10.95 24.35
C GLN A 131 -14.99 -12.33 24.34
N MET A 132 -16.14 -12.45 25.01
CA MET A 132 -16.93 -13.68 24.97
C MET A 132 -17.45 -13.98 23.56
N MET A 133 -17.99 -12.97 22.86
CA MET A 133 -18.47 -13.12 21.48
C MET A 133 -17.33 -13.43 20.50
N TRP A 134 -16.20 -12.73 20.64
CA TRP A 134 -14.98 -13.00 19.87
C TRP A 134 -14.53 -14.45 20.02
N SER A 135 -14.47 -14.96 21.26
CA SER A 135 -14.06 -16.33 21.53
C SER A 135 -15.03 -17.34 20.88
N GLN A 136 -16.33 -17.15 21.05
CA GLN A 136 -17.34 -18.02 20.44
C GLN A 136 -17.27 -18.02 18.90
N TRP A 137 -17.07 -16.84 18.30
CA TRP A 137 -16.95 -16.72 16.85
C TRP A 137 -15.67 -17.39 16.34
N ARG A 138 -14.52 -17.06 16.93
CA ARG A 138 -13.21 -17.64 16.61
C ARG A 138 -13.27 -19.16 16.70
N ASP A 139 -13.69 -19.70 17.84
CA ASP A 139 -13.65 -21.14 18.09
C ASP A 139 -14.58 -21.91 17.14
N ARG A 140 -15.76 -21.35 16.83
CA ARG A 140 -16.68 -21.93 15.84
C ARG A 140 -16.09 -21.94 14.43
N VAL A 141 -15.43 -20.87 14.03
CA VAL A 141 -14.79 -20.76 12.71
C VAL A 141 -13.59 -21.72 12.61
N LEU A 142 -12.74 -21.79 13.64
CA LEU A 142 -11.58 -22.67 13.65
C LEU A 142 -11.94 -24.16 13.65
N ALA A 143 -13.06 -24.52 14.28
CA ALA A 143 -13.62 -25.88 14.22
C ALA A 143 -14.20 -26.23 12.84
N GLY A 144 -14.45 -25.24 11.98
CA GLY A 144 -14.97 -25.40 10.63
C GLY A 144 -13.89 -25.70 9.58
N THR A 145 -14.32 -25.72 8.31
CA THR A 145 -13.47 -25.98 7.14
C THR A 145 -13.45 -24.83 6.12
N SER A 146 -14.11 -23.70 6.42
CA SER A 146 -14.16 -22.56 5.50
C SER A 146 -12.95 -21.66 5.69
N ILE A 147 -12.08 -21.63 4.69
CA ILE A 147 -10.91 -20.74 4.65
C ILE A 147 -11.34 -19.26 4.68
N ASP A 148 -12.39 -18.88 3.95
CA ASP A 148 -12.88 -17.49 3.90
C ASP A 148 -13.27 -16.97 5.29
N HIS A 149 -13.93 -17.81 6.09
CA HIS A 149 -14.26 -17.47 7.47
C HIS A 149 -13.01 -17.35 8.34
N VAL A 150 -12.04 -18.27 8.21
CA VAL A 150 -10.78 -18.18 8.96
C VAL A 150 -10.03 -16.90 8.60
N MET A 151 -9.94 -16.56 7.31
CA MET A 151 -9.30 -15.34 6.82
C MET A 151 -10.00 -14.07 7.33
N SER A 152 -11.33 -14.10 7.47
CA SER A 152 -12.10 -12.97 8.01
C SER A 152 -11.76 -12.61 9.46
N LEU A 153 -11.22 -13.56 10.24
CA LEU A 153 -10.81 -13.32 11.63
C LEU A 153 -9.50 -12.52 11.74
N ILE A 154 -8.67 -12.51 10.69
CA ILE A 154 -7.31 -11.94 10.74
C ILE A 154 -7.35 -10.45 11.07
N GLY A 155 -8.28 -9.70 10.50
CA GLY A 155 -8.41 -8.26 10.77
C GLY A 155 -8.69 -7.93 12.24
N VAL A 156 -9.46 -8.78 12.92
CA VAL A 156 -9.75 -8.64 14.35
C VAL A 156 -8.56 -9.09 15.20
N ALA A 157 -7.94 -10.21 14.83
CA ALA A 157 -6.83 -10.82 15.55
C ALA A 157 -5.49 -10.09 15.36
N ALA A 158 -5.37 -9.23 14.35
CA ALA A 158 -4.16 -8.49 14.00
C ALA A 158 -3.50 -7.78 15.20
N TYR A 159 -4.32 -7.32 16.16
CA TYR A 159 -3.87 -6.59 17.34
C TYR A 159 -3.52 -7.49 18.53
N ASN A 160 -3.75 -8.80 18.44
CA ASN A 160 -3.45 -9.79 19.49
C ASN A 160 -2.72 -11.01 18.92
N ARG A 161 -1.39 -11.06 19.13
CA ARG A 161 -0.53 -12.16 18.62
C ARG A 161 -0.98 -13.56 19.09
N THR A 162 -1.55 -13.66 20.28
CA THR A 162 -2.01 -14.95 20.85
C THR A 162 -3.14 -15.56 20.02
N ASP A 163 -4.01 -14.73 19.45
CA ASP A 163 -5.12 -15.18 18.60
C ASP A 163 -4.69 -15.34 17.15
N LEU A 164 -3.79 -14.48 16.67
CA LEU A 164 -3.39 -14.45 15.26
C LEU A 164 -2.69 -15.73 14.81
N ILE A 165 -1.77 -16.26 15.63
CA ILE A 165 -0.99 -17.47 15.28
C ILE A 165 -1.89 -18.71 15.01
N PRO A 166 -2.82 -19.11 15.90
CA PRO A 166 -3.68 -20.27 15.64
C PRO A 166 -4.62 -20.06 14.45
N ILE A 167 -5.08 -18.82 14.20
CA ILE A 167 -5.90 -18.49 13.02
C ILE A 167 -5.09 -18.70 11.73
N LEU A 168 -3.88 -18.16 11.69
CA LEU A 168 -2.97 -18.31 10.56
C LEU A 168 -2.60 -19.78 10.33
N ALA A 169 -2.27 -20.53 11.39
CA ALA A 169 -2.00 -21.96 11.31
C ALA A 169 -3.18 -22.73 10.68
N ARG A 170 -4.41 -22.45 11.13
CA ARG A 170 -5.60 -23.07 10.57
C ARG A 170 -5.82 -22.69 9.11
N ALA A 171 -5.55 -21.45 8.73
CA ALA A 171 -5.64 -21.01 7.35
C ALA A 171 -4.66 -21.77 6.45
N ALA A 172 -3.42 -21.95 6.90
CA ALA A 172 -2.40 -22.69 6.15
C ALA A 172 -2.73 -24.18 5.99
N GLU A 173 -3.33 -24.81 7.01
CA GLU A 173 -3.83 -26.18 6.92
C GLU A 173 -4.89 -26.32 5.82
N LEU A 174 -5.89 -25.41 5.82
CA LEU A 174 -7.01 -25.43 4.88
C LEU A 174 -6.62 -25.03 3.46
N SER A 175 -5.54 -24.27 3.29
CA SER A 175 -5.04 -23.83 1.98
C SER A 175 -3.97 -24.76 1.39
N THR A 176 -3.84 -26.00 1.89
CA THR A 176 -2.86 -26.94 1.37
C THR A 176 -3.11 -27.22 -0.12
N GLY A 177 -2.15 -26.90 -0.97
CA GLY A 177 -2.25 -27.06 -2.43
C GLY A 177 -2.83 -25.85 -3.18
N ASP A 178 -3.30 -24.82 -2.46
CA ASP A 178 -3.69 -23.54 -3.03
C ASP A 178 -2.56 -22.52 -2.85
N VAL A 179 -1.77 -22.35 -3.91
CA VAL A 179 -0.56 -21.53 -3.89
C VAL A 179 -0.90 -20.05 -3.68
N ASP A 180 -1.97 -19.53 -4.29
CA ASP A 180 -2.32 -18.12 -4.19
C ASP A 180 -2.69 -17.75 -2.75
N THR A 181 -3.50 -18.60 -2.10
CA THR A 181 -3.84 -18.42 -0.69
C THR A 181 -2.60 -18.56 0.21
N GLN A 182 -1.70 -19.50 -0.06
CA GLN A 182 -0.46 -19.65 0.71
C GLN A 182 0.48 -18.43 0.55
N VAL A 183 0.57 -17.84 -0.65
CA VAL A 183 1.30 -16.58 -0.89
C VAL A 183 0.65 -15.42 -0.13
N GLN A 184 -0.69 -15.34 -0.11
CA GLN A 184 -1.41 -14.35 0.68
C GLN A 184 -1.12 -14.49 2.18
N LEU A 185 -1.12 -15.71 2.70
CA LEU A 185 -0.78 -15.99 4.10
C LEU A 185 0.68 -15.62 4.42
N ALA A 186 1.62 -15.93 3.53
CA ALA A 186 3.00 -15.52 3.67
C ALA A 186 3.14 -13.99 3.72
N ARG A 187 2.40 -13.27 2.87
CA ARG A 187 2.37 -11.80 2.86
C ARG A 187 1.85 -11.23 4.18
N LEU A 188 0.78 -11.79 4.72
CA LEU A 188 0.24 -11.40 6.02
C LEU A 188 1.25 -11.68 7.14
N ALA A 189 1.92 -12.82 7.10
CA ALA A 189 2.97 -13.17 8.06
C ALA A 189 4.11 -12.12 8.07
N VAL A 190 4.57 -11.71 6.88
CA VAL A 190 5.57 -10.64 6.73
C VAL A 190 5.03 -9.31 7.27
N GLN A 191 3.80 -8.93 6.92
CA GLN A 191 3.17 -7.68 7.36
C GLN A 191 3.09 -7.57 8.90
N TYR A 192 2.78 -8.67 9.58
CA TYR A 192 2.67 -8.70 11.05
C TYR A 192 4.01 -9.02 11.76
N GLY A 193 5.11 -9.17 11.02
CA GLY A 193 6.43 -9.46 11.58
C GLY A 193 6.56 -10.87 12.18
N LEU A 194 5.78 -11.83 11.69
CA LEU A 194 5.80 -13.23 12.11
C LEU A 194 6.87 -14.01 11.33
N ASN A 195 8.14 -13.67 11.56
CA ASN A 195 9.27 -14.10 10.71
C ASN A 195 9.38 -15.62 10.53
N ALA A 196 9.32 -16.40 11.61
CA ALA A 196 9.43 -17.86 11.52
C ALA A 196 8.30 -18.47 10.67
N TRP A 197 7.11 -17.89 10.74
CA TRP A 197 5.94 -18.37 10.01
C TRP A 197 6.00 -17.95 8.53
N ALA A 198 6.42 -16.71 8.25
CA ALA A 198 6.72 -16.24 6.90
C ALA A 198 7.76 -17.15 6.22
N GLU A 199 8.85 -17.48 6.91
CA GLU A 199 9.89 -18.36 6.38
C GLU A 199 9.37 -19.78 6.08
N ALA A 200 8.57 -20.35 6.98
CA ALA A 200 7.98 -21.67 6.82
C ALA A 200 7.00 -21.76 5.64
N LEU A 201 6.35 -20.65 5.26
CA LEU A 201 5.48 -20.59 4.08
C LEU A 201 6.26 -20.29 2.79
N ILE A 202 7.19 -19.33 2.83
CA ILE A 202 7.90 -18.86 1.64
C ILE A 202 8.85 -19.94 1.10
N GLN A 203 9.65 -20.59 1.96
CA GLN A 203 10.72 -21.48 1.51
C GLN A 203 10.24 -22.73 0.76
N PRO A 204 9.18 -23.44 1.20
CA PRO A 204 8.63 -24.56 0.44
C PRO A 204 8.06 -24.10 -0.91
N LEU A 205 7.34 -22.98 -0.93
CA LEU A 205 6.75 -22.43 -2.16
C LEU A 205 7.81 -22.05 -3.18
N LEU A 206 8.95 -21.48 -2.77
CA LEU A 206 10.05 -21.16 -3.68
C LEU A 206 10.65 -22.39 -4.36
N LYS A 207 10.60 -23.56 -3.70
CA LYS A 207 11.12 -24.82 -4.27
C LYS A 207 10.18 -25.43 -5.29
N THR A 208 8.87 -25.25 -5.11
CA THR A 208 7.84 -25.85 -5.98
C THR A 208 7.43 -24.91 -7.10
N GLN A 209 7.29 -23.62 -6.81
CA GLN A 209 6.77 -22.62 -7.75
C GLN A 209 7.31 -21.21 -7.43
N ALA A 210 8.50 -20.89 -7.92
CA ALA A 210 9.10 -19.57 -7.79
C ALA A 210 8.48 -18.54 -8.76
N THR A 211 7.24 -18.14 -8.51
CA THR A 211 6.59 -17.06 -9.29
C THR A 211 7.27 -15.71 -9.04
N ARG A 212 7.13 -14.78 -9.99
CA ARG A 212 7.62 -13.40 -9.82
C ARG A 212 7.10 -12.75 -8.54
N GLU A 213 5.81 -12.89 -8.24
CA GLU A 213 5.20 -12.35 -7.02
C GLU A 213 5.84 -12.92 -5.75
N LEU A 214 6.01 -14.25 -5.69
CA LEU A 214 6.62 -14.91 -4.54
C LEU A 214 8.09 -14.50 -4.36
N LEU A 215 8.84 -14.34 -5.45
CA LEU A 215 10.23 -13.89 -5.41
C LEU A 215 10.34 -12.44 -4.90
N LEU A 216 9.43 -11.55 -5.31
CA LEU A 216 9.38 -10.17 -4.79
C LEU A 216 9.04 -10.13 -3.30
N LEU A 217 8.13 -11.01 -2.84
CA LEU A 217 7.81 -11.17 -1.43
C LEU A 217 9.00 -11.73 -0.64
N ALA A 218 9.67 -12.76 -1.15
CA ALA A 218 10.87 -13.34 -0.55
C ALA A 218 12.00 -12.31 -0.46
N ALA A 219 12.19 -11.48 -1.49
CA ALA A 219 13.13 -10.38 -1.46
C ALA A 219 12.82 -9.36 -0.36
N GLN A 220 11.55 -8.95 -0.21
CA GLN A 220 11.12 -8.07 0.88
C GLN A 220 11.38 -8.69 2.25
N PHE A 221 11.05 -9.97 2.41
CA PHE A 221 11.24 -10.68 3.66
C PHE A 221 12.72 -10.85 4.03
N ALA A 222 13.58 -11.19 3.07
CA ALA A 222 15.02 -11.29 3.26
C ALA A 222 15.65 -9.94 3.60
N GLN A 223 15.23 -8.87 2.90
CA GLN A 223 15.69 -7.50 3.16
C GLN A 223 15.31 -7.04 4.57
N GLY A 224 14.09 -7.33 5.04
CA GLY A 224 13.65 -7.02 6.42
C GLY A 224 14.47 -7.75 7.50
N GLN A 225 15.11 -8.86 7.16
CA GLN A 225 16.03 -9.60 8.04
C GLN A 225 17.50 -9.17 7.89
N GLY A 226 17.80 -8.19 7.03
CA GLY A 226 19.18 -7.81 6.70
C GLY A 226 19.93 -8.83 5.84
N LYS A 227 19.26 -9.86 5.30
CA LYS A 227 19.84 -10.87 4.39
C LYS A 227 19.93 -10.29 2.97
N LEU A 228 20.78 -9.28 2.77
CA LEU A 228 20.84 -8.52 1.52
C LEU A 228 21.28 -9.36 0.30
N ALA A 229 22.13 -10.36 0.51
CA ALA A 229 22.56 -11.27 -0.57
C ALA A 229 21.38 -12.10 -1.13
N ASP A 230 20.57 -12.66 -0.23
CA ASP A 230 19.36 -13.42 -0.59
C ASP A 230 18.32 -12.49 -1.23
N ALA A 231 18.12 -11.30 -0.64
CA ALA A 231 17.21 -10.29 -1.19
C ALA A 231 17.58 -9.90 -2.63
N LEU A 232 18.87 -9.66 -2.90
CA LEU A 232 19.36 -9.37 -4.24
C LEU A 232 19.11 -10.56 -5.17
N ALA A 233 19.44 -11.78 -4.77
CA ALA A 233 19.22 -12.97 -5.59
C ALA A 233 17.74 -13.16 -5.95
N TYR A 234 16.82 -12.96 -5.01
CA TYR A 234 15.38 -13.05 -5.28
C TYR A 234 14.87 -11.94 -6.21
N LEU A 235 15.35 -10.70 -6.05
CA LEU A 235 14.97 -9.60 -6.97
C LEU A 235 15.45 -9.89 -8.40
N GLU A 236 16.67 -10.37 -8.56
CA GLU A 236 17.22 -10.74 -9.86
C GLU A 236 16.46 -11.89 -10.51
N ALA A 237 16.14 -12.93 -9.73
CA ALA A 237 15.33 -14.06 -10.19
C ALA A 237 13.94 -13.61 -10.64
N ALA A 238 13.32 -12.67 -9.91
CA ALA A 238 11.99 -12.14 -10.23
C ALA A 238 11.94 -11.49 -11.63
N GLN A 239 13.04 -10.88 -12.08
CA GLN A 239 13.17 -10.28 -13.42
C GLN A 239 13.32 -11.32 -14.56
N THR A 240 13.48 -12.58 -14.20
CA THR A 240 13.64 -13.71 -15.15
C THR A 240 12.51 -14.73 -15.04
N ALA A 241 11.70 -14.67 -13.98
CA ALA A 241 10.67 -15.65 -13.65
C ALA A 241 9.46 -15.66 -14.59
N GLY A 242 9.45 -14.80 -15.62
CA GLY A 242 8.36 -14.74 -16.60
C GLY A 242 7.07 -14.17 -16.04
N GLY A 243 6.27 -13.62 -16.95
CA GLY A 243 4.95 -13.04 -16.74
C GLY A 243 4.56 -12.47 -18.08
N ASP A 244 3.58 -13.07 -18.73
CA ASP A 244 3.12 -12.66 -20.07
C ASP A 244 2.38 -11.32 -20.05
N ASP A 245 2.18 -10.74 -18.86
CA ASP A 245 1.49 -9.50 -18.65
C ASP A 245 2.41 -8.31 -18.96
N ALA A 246 1.89 -7.37 -19.74
CA ALA A 246 2.54 -6.09 -19.95
C ALA A 246 2.72 -5.37 -18.61
N VAL A 247 3.97 -5.19 -18.19
CA VAL A 247 4.32 -4.46 -16.97
C VAL A 247 4.56 -3.00 -17.34
N GLU A 248 3.88 -2.09 -16.66
CA GLU A 248 4.13 -0.66 -16.76
C GLU A 248 5.62 -0.31 -16.55
N ILE A 249 6.16 0.58 -17.37
CA ILE A 249 7.58 0.98 -17.29
C ILE A 249 7.95 1.55 -15.90
N SER A 250 6.99 2.18 -15.22
CA SER A 250 7.15 2.69 -13.85
C SER A 250 7.44 1.58 -12.83
N THR A 251 6.76 0.44 -12.95
CA THR A 251 7.00 -0.74 -12.12
C THR A 251 8.37 -1.34 -12.39
N ILE A 252 8.77 -1.43 -13.67
CA ILE A 252 10.10 -1.90 -14.05
C ILE A 252 11.19 -0.99 -13.48
N ARG A 253 11.04 0.34 -13.59
CA ARG A 253 11.96 1.33 -13.00
C ARG A 253 12.09 1.15 -11.48
N ALA A 254 10.97 0.93 -10.78
CA ALA A 254 10.97 0.72 -9.34
C ALA A 254 11.71 -0.56 -8.95
N GLU A 255 11.49 -1.66 -9.67
CA GLU A 255 12.16 -2.94 -9.41
C GLU A 255 13.66 -2.89 -9.70
N LEU A 256 14.07 -2.30 -10.83
CA LEU A 256 15.48 -2.15 -11.18
C LEU A 256 16.21 -1.19 -10.25
N SER A 257 15.56 -0.08 -9.84
CA SER A 257 16.08 0.79 -8.78
C SER A 257 16.31 0.03 -7.48
N ARG A 258 15.36 -0.83 -7.10
CA ARG A 258 15.46 -1.64 -5.88
C ARG A 258 16.63 -2.62 -5.96
N ILE A 259 16.89 -3.24 -7.11
CA ILE A 259 18.06 -4.09 -7.34
C ILE A 259 19.36 -3.31 -7.10
N LEU A 260 19.50 -2.13 -7.71
CA LEU A 260 20.71 -1.32 -7.55
C LEU A 260 20.88 -0.82 -6.11
N ALA A 261 19.80 -0.43 -5.44
CA ALA A 261 19.83 -0.02 -4.03
C ALA A 261 20.29 -1.16 -3.10
N VAL A 262 19.71 -2.35 -3.23
CA VAL A 262 20.11 -3.52 -2.42
C VAL A 262 21.56 -3.93 -2.75
N ALA A 263 21.96 -3.88 -4.02
CA ALA A 263 23.33 -4.18 -4.42
C ALA A 263 24.34 -3.18 -3.84
N ARG A 264 24.01 -1.88 -3.82
CA ARG A 264 24.82 -0.86 -3.17
C ARG A 264 24.98 -1.15 -1.68
N ASP A 265 23.89 -1.36 -0.97
CA ASP A 265 23.91 -1.59 0.47
C ASP A 265 24.70 -2.88 0.81
N LEU A 266 24.53 -3.94 0.00
CA LEU A 266 25.32 -5.17 0.12
C LEU A 266 26.81 -4.94 -0.19
N ALA A 267 27.15 -4.13 -1.19
CA ALA A 267 28.53 -3.83 -1.56
C ALA A 267 29.25 -3.02 -0.47
N GLN A 268 28.55 -2.10 0.19
CA GLN A 268 29.06 -1.35 1.35
C GLN A 268 29.38 -2.28 2.53
N GLN A 269 28.55 -3.29 2.76
CA GLN A 269 28.74 -4.29 3.83
C GLN A 269 29.75 -5.40 3.46
N SER A 270 30.08 -5.55 2.19
CA SER A 270 31.01 -6.56 1.68
C SER A 270 32.44 -6.02 1.57
N THR A 271 33.43 -6.91 1.47
CA THR A 271 34.85 -6.56 1.23
C THR A 271 35.47 -7.45 0.15
N GLY A 272 36.63 -7.03 -0.38
CA GLY A 272 37.42 -7.83 -1.33
C GLY A 272 36.64 -8.34 -2.53
N ALA A 273 36.85 -9.62 -2.88
CA ALA A 273 36.22 -10.26 -4.04
C ALA A 273 34.68 -10.27 -3.98
N ALA A 274 34.09 -10.39 -2.79
CA ALA A 274 32.64 -10.38 -2.63
C ALA A 274 32.06 -9.01 -3.03
N ARG A 275 32.68 -7.91 -2.58
CA ARG A 275 32.30 -6.56 -3.00
C ARG A 275 32.44 -6.40 -4.50
N THR A 276 33.56 -6.80 -5.09
CA THR A 276 33.78 -6.72 -6.54
C THR A 276 32.70 -7.49 -7.32
N ALA A 277 32.30 -8.67 -6.85
CA ALA A 277 31.25 -9.46 -7.48
C ALA A 277 29.88 -8.75 -7.43
N VAL A 278 29.54 -8.13 -6.31
CA VAL A 278 28.27 -7.38 -6.16
C VAL A 278 28.26 -6.13 -7.04
N VAL A 279 29.36 -5.37 -7.08
CA VAL A 279 29.52 -4.21 -7.98
C VAL A 279 29.34 -4.66 -9.43
N LYS A 280 29.96 -5.77 -9.85
CA LYS A 280 29.83 -6.31 -11.20
C LYS A 280 28.38 -6.71 -11.55
N ARG A 281 27.64 -7.29 -10.60
CA ARG A 281 26.21 -7.58 -10.75
C ARG A 281 25.42 -6.30 -10.96
N ALA A 282 25.64 -5.28 -10.13
CA ALA A 282 24.97 -3.99 -10.27
C ALA A 282 25.23 -3.35 -11.64
N MET A 283 26.47 -3.38 -12.14
CA MET A 283 26.80 -2.86 -13.48
C MET A 283 26.11 -3.64 -14.61
N THR A 284 25.97 -4.95 -14.46
CA THR A 284 25.20 -5.79 -15.40
C THR A 284 23.73 -5.37 -15.43
N TRP A 285 23.11 -5.18 -14.26
CA TRP A 285 21.73 -4.71 -14.16
C TRP A 285 21.53 -3.30 -14.68
N GLY A 286 22.48 -2.40 -14.41
CA GLY A 286 22.48 -1.07 -14.99
C GLY A 286 22.51 -1.09 -16.51
N THR A 287 23.32 -1.97 -17.11
CA THR A 287 23.37 -2.15 -18.57
C THR A 287 22.03 -2.66 -19.12
N ARG A 288 21.42 -3.65 -18.44
CA ARG A 288 20.08 -4.14 -18.81
C ARG A 288 19.02 -3.05 -18.67
N TRP A 289 19.07 -2.25 -17.60
CA TRP A 289 18.13 -1.15 -17.42
C TRP A 289 18.30 -0.10 -18.52
N ARG A 290 19.53 0.29 -18.90
CA ARG A 290 19.75 1.22 -20.02
C ARG A 290 19.20 0.67 -21.35
N ALA A 291 19.21 -0.63 -21.57
CA ALA A 291 18.62 -1.22 -22.76
C ALA A 291 17.08 -1.15 -22.76
N ILE A 292 16.45 -1.22 -21.59
CA ILE A 292 14.99 -1.11 -21.42
C ILE A 292 14.52 0.35 -21.46
N ASP A 293 15.31 1.27 -20.89
CA ASP A 293 14.95 2.66 -20.67
C ASP A 293 16.16 3.61 -20.91
N PRO A 294 16.59 3.79 -22.18
CA PRO A 294 17.87 4.44 -22.52
C PRO A 294 18.00 5.91 -22.09
N GLY A 295 16.86 6.59 -21.93
CA GLY A 295 16.80 8.01 -21.58
C GLY A 295 16.70 8.29 -20.08
N ASN A 296 16.81 7.26 -19.22
CA ASN A 296 16.62 7.42 -17.79
C ASN A 296 17.95 7.75 -17.06
N PRO A 297 18.12 8.98 -16.55
CA PRO A 297 19.35 9.39 -15.88
C PRO A 297 19.54 8.73 -14.49
N ASP A 298 18.49 8.15 -13.89
CA ASP A 298 18.58 7.53 -12.57
C ASP A 298 19.53 6.32 -12.56
N ILE A 299 19.70 5.66 -13.71
CA ILE A 299 20.56 4.48 -13.84
C ILE A 299 21.99 4.87 -13.52
N ASP A 300 22.48 5.93 -14.17
CA ASP A 300 23.86 6.37 -14.02
C ASP A 300 24.09 7.03 -12.66
N ARG A 301 23.09 7.74 -12.14
CA ARG A 301 23.12 8.26 -10.77
C ARG A 301 23.33 7.14 -9.77
N GLN A 302 22.47 6.11 -9.78
CA GLN A 302 22.52 5.01 -8.81
C GLN A 302 23.80 4.17 -8.91
N LEU A 303 24.32 3.92 -10.13
CA LEU A 303 25.60 3.24 -10.30
C LEU A 303 26.77 4.11 -9.82
N GLY A 304 26.76 5.41 -10.12
CA GLY A 304 27.75 6.35 -9.62
C GLY A 304 27.76 6.42 -8.10
N GLU A 305 26.59 6.51 -7.46
CA GLU A 305 26.42 6.44 -6.00
C GLU A 305 27.00 5.15 -5.42
N LEU A 306 26.72 4.00 -6.06
CA LEU A 306 27.26 2.71 -5.64
C LEU A 306 28.78 2.73 -5.66
N LEU A 307 29.39 3.14 -6.79
CA LEU A 307 30.83 3.19 -6.98
C LEU A 307 31.53 4.16 -6.01
N LEU A 308 30.95 5.35 -5.82
CA LEU A 308 31.44 6.32 -4.83
C LEU A 308 31.39 5.74 -3.42
N SER A 309 30.30 5.06 -3.06
CA SER A 309 30.12 4.51 -1.71
C SER A 309 31.08 3.38 -1.36
N VAL A 310 31.57 2.65 -2.37
CA VAL A 310 32.61 1.62 -2.18
C VAL A 310 34.03 2.16 -2.34
N GLY A 311 34.17 3.46 -2.59
CA GLY A 311 35.46 4.16 -2.72
C GLY A 311 36.12 4.08 -4.09
N ASP A 312 35.45 3.49 -5.10
CA ASP A 312 35.97 3.38 -6.46
C ASP A 312 35.73 4.67 -7.25
N LYS A 313 36.44 5.72 -6.84
CA LYS A 313 36.25 7.08 -7.36
C LYS A 313 36.54 7.18 -8.86
N GLN A 314 37.50 6.40 -9.36
CA GLN A 314 37.89 6.43 -10.76
C GLN A 314 36.77 5.87 -11.64
N GLU A 315 36.24 4.70 -11.27
CA GLU A 315 35.15 4.09 -12.02
C GLU A 315 33.84 4.87 -11.84
N ALA A 316 33.60 5.42 -10.65
CA ALA A 316 32.48 6.34 -10.42
C ALA A 316 32.54 7.53 -11.36
N TRP A 317 33.71 8.15 -11.52
CA TRP A 317 33.89 9.26 -12.43
C TRP A 317 33.66 8.83 -13.88
N ARG A 318 34.23 7.71 -14.32
CA ARG A 318 34.00 7.17 -15.67
C ARG A 318 32.51 6.93 -15.94
N GLN A 319 31.77 6.43 -14.95
CA GLN A 319 30.35 6.19 -15.06
C GLN A 319 29.55 7.50 -15.11
N LEU A 320 29.82 8.46 -14.22
CA LEU A 320 29.10 9.72 -14.16
C LEU A 320 29.44 10.68 -15.32
N SER A 321 30.70 10.72 -15.77
CA SER A 321 31.13 11.55 -16.90
C SER A 321 30.47 11.11 -18.21
N SER A 322 30.20 9.81 -18.37
CA SER A 322 29.51 9.28 -19.56
C SER A 322 28.09 9.85 -19.75
N VAL A 323 27.45 10.33 -18.69
CA VAL A 323 26.14 11.01 -18.78
C VAL A 323 26.31 12.39 -19.41
N ILE A 324 27.35 13.11 -19.00
CA ILE A 324 27.70 14.42 -19.57
C ILE A 324 28.13 14.25 -21.03
N GLU A 325 28.93 13.23 -21.35
CA GLU A 325 29.40 12.97 -22.71
C GLU A 325 28.27 12.62 -23.69
N ARG A 326 27.20 11.96 -23.20
CA ARG A 326 26.03 11.61 -24.03
C ARG A 326 25.18 12.82 -24.41
N ASP A 327 25.11 13.82 -23.55
CA ASP A 327 24.40 15.07 -23.83
C ASP A 327 25.10 16.28 -23.16
N PRO A 328 26.20 16.79 -23.76
CA PRO A 328 27.01 17.84 -23.14
C PRO A 328 26.29 19.19 -23.04
N MET A 329 25.23 19.38 -23.83
CA MET A 329 24.45 20.63 -23.89
C MET A 329 23.23 20.60 -22.99
N SER A 330 23.03 19.51 -22.24
CA SER A 330 21.96 19.39 -21.26
C SER A 330 22.48 19.51 -19.84
N GLY A 331 21.81 20.35 -19.03
CA GLY A 331 22.07 20.45 -17.60
C GLY A 331 21.78 19.17 -16.82
N THR A 332 21.12 18.18 -17.44
CA THR A 332 20.75 16.90 -16.80
C THR A 332 21.98 16.07 -16.41
N GLY A 333 23.00 15.97 -17.26
CA GLY A 333 24.20 15.19 -16.93
C GLY A 333 24.93 15.75 -15.70
N TYR A 334 25.13 17.07 -15.66
CA TYR A 334 25.71 17.76 -14.52
C TYR A 334 24.86 17.64 -13.25
N THR A 335 23.54 17.69 -13.40
CA THR A 335 22.59 17.43 -12.30
C THR A 335 22.77 16.02 -11.74
N THR A 336 22.83 15.00 -12.59
CA THR A 336 23.06 13.61 -12.18
C THR A 336 24.37 13.44 -11.40
N VAL A 337 25.45 14.08 -11.86
CA VAL A 337 26.74 14.06 -11.15
C VAL A 337 26.62 14.74 -9.78
N ALA A 338 26.01 15.93 -9.72
CA ALA A 338 25.83 16.67 -8.48
C ALA A 338 25.02 15.87 -7.44
N GLU A 339 23.90 15.26 -7.86
CA GLU A 339 23.06 14.44 -6.98
C GLU A 339 23.79 13.20 -6.45
N ALA A 340 24.62 12.56 -7.28
CA ALA A 340 25.43 11.43 -6.85
C ALA A 340 26.48 11.82 -5.80
N PHE A 341 27.06 13.03 -5.88
CA PHE A 341 27.95 13.54 -4.83
C PHE A 341 27.20 13.94 -3.55
N GLU A 342 26.04 14.62 -3.68
CA GLU A 342 25.21 15.00 -2.54
C GLU A 342 24.76 13.79 -1.71
N SER A 343 24.28 12.74 -2.37
CA SER A 343 23.79 11.53 -1.69
C SER A 343 24.90 10.76 -0.96
N GLN A 344 26.16 11.01 -1.31
CA GLN A 344 27.34 10.49 -0.61
C GLN A 344 27.87 11.45 0.47
N GLY A 345 27.13 12.50 0.80
CA GLY A 345 27.53 13.52 1.78
C GLY A 345 28.65 14.44 1.31
N ARG A 346 29.06 14.34 0.04
CA ARG A 346 30.10 15.18 -0.57
C ARG A 346 29.47 16.46 -1.15
N VAL A 347 28.76 17.19 -0.30
CA VAL A 347 27.93 18.35 -0.69
C VAL A 347 28.79 19.48 -1.28
N GLU A 348 29.98 19.72 -0.76
CA GLU A 348 30.90 20.74 -1.30
C GLU A 348 31.32 20.44 -2.75
N ASP A 349 31.63 19.17 -3.05
CA ASP A 349 31.99 18.74 -4.41
C ASP A 349 30.82 18.90 -5.38
N ALA A 350 29.59 18.66 -4.91
CA ALA A 350 28.38 18.80 -5.71
C ALA A 350 28.13 20.25 -6.17
N LEU A 351 28.54 21.26 -5.39
CA LEU A 351 28.33 22.68 -5.72
C LEU A 351 28.91 23.07 -7.08
N THR A 352 30.05 22.48 -7.46
CA THR A 352 30.69 22.74 -8.75
C THR A 352 29.82 22.23 -9.90
N TYR A 353 29.28 21.02 -9.78
CA TYR A 353 28.43 20.41 -10.81
C TYR A 353 27.05 21.06 -10.87
N TRP A 354 26.49 21.47 -9.73
CA TRP A 354 25.30 22.32 -9.73
C TRP A 354 25.52 23.64 -10.48
N GLN A 355 26.67 24.28 -10.27
CA GLN A 355 26.99 25.50 -11.00
C GLN A 355 27.08 25.25 -12.51
N GLN A 356 27.69 24.14 -12.95
CA GLN A 356 27.73 23.79 -14.37
C GLN A 356 26.32 23.54 -14.93
N ALA A 357 25.46 22.82 -14.21
CA ALA A 357 24.06 22.61 -14.62
C ALA A 357 23.31 23.94 -14.82
N ILE A 358 23.51 24.92 -13.92
CA ILE A 358 22.91 26.27 -14.01
C ILE A 358 23.43 27.04 -15.24
N VAL A 359 24.73 26.91 -15.57
CA VAL A 359 25.35 27.61 -16.70
C VAL A 359 24.83 27.05 -18.03
N ILE A 360 24.68 25.73 -18.12
CA ILE A 360 24.25 25.04 -19.33
C ILE A 360 22.74 25.22 -19.57
N ASP A 361 21.90 25.04 -18.55
CA ASP A 361 20.46 25.26 -18.63
C ASP A 361 20.02 26.40 -17.72
N GLN A 362 20.01 27.61 -18.29
CA GLN A 362 19.58 28.81 -17.58
C GLN A 362 18.07 28.90 -17.41
N THR A 363 17.29 28.12 -18.16
CA THR A 363 15.82 28.20 -18.21
C THR A 363 15.13 27.34 -17.15
N ASN A 364 15.86 26.38 -16.58
CA ASN A 364 15.42 25.53 -15.50
C ASN A 364 15.93 26.06 -14.14
N PRO A 365 15.04 26.45 -13.21
CA PRO A 365 15.43 26.90 -11.88
C PRO A 365 15.77 25.75 -10.91
N THR A 366 15.53 24.49 -11.27
CA THR A 366 15.72 23.34 -10.38
C THR A 366 17.18 23.18 -9.91
N PRO A 367 18.21 23.25 -10.78
CA PRO A 367 19.60 23.21 -10.32
C PRO A 367 19.98 24.38 -9.41
N ARG A 368 19.40 25.58 -9.63
CA ARG A 368 19.59 26.73 -8.74
C ARG A 368 19.03 26.45 -7.34
N LEU A 369 17.81 25.89 -7.28
CA LEU A 369 17.17 25.52 -6.02
C LEU A 369 17.99 24.47 -5.25
N ARG A 370 18.46 23.42 -5.95
CA ARG A 370 19.29 22.37 -5.34
C ARG A 370 20.61 22.92 -4.82
N LYS A 371 21.30 23.76 -5.60
CA LYS A 371 22.52 24.45 -5.14
C LYS A 371 22.26 25.31 -3.90
N ALA A 372 21.14 26.03 -3.87
CA ALA A 372 20.78 26.85 -2.73
C ALA A 372 20.57 26.02 -1.45
N GLN A 373 19.87 24.90 -1.56
CA GLN A 373 19.68 23.95 -0.46
C GLN A 373 21.02 23.36 0.02
N ALA A 374 21.90 23.00 -0.91
CA ALA A 374 23.24 22.50 -0.62
C ALA A 374 24.08 23.54 0.15
N LEU A 375 24.07 24.81 -0.27
CA LEU A 375 24.76 25.91 0.39
C LEU A 375 24.23 26.13 1.81
N ILE A 376 22.91 26.12 2.00
CA ILE A 376 22.28 26.24 3.32
C ILE A 376 22.68 25.07 4.22
N ALA A 377 22.70 23.83 3.70
CA ALA A 377 23.12 22.66 4.45
C ALA A 377 24.60 22.71 4.89
N LEU A 378 25.44 23.41 4.12
CA LEU A 378 26.85 23.70 4.44
C LEU A 378 27.05 24.91 5.37
N GLY A 379 25.96 25.55 5.82
CA GLY A 379 26.01 26.77 6.65
C GLY A 379 26.31 28.06 5.87
N ARG A 380 26.40 27.99 4.54
CA ARG A 380 26.58 29.13 3.63
C ARG A 380 25.24 29.78 3.31
N THR A 381 24.48 30.09 4.35
CA THR A 381 23.07 30.53 4.27
C THR A 381 22.91 31.79 3.42
N THR A 382 23.81 32.76 3.54
CA THR A 382 23.74 34.02 2.76
C THR A 382 23.80 33.77 1.25
N GLU A 383 24.64 32.84 0.80
CA GLU A 383 24.76 32.48 -0.63
C GLU A 383 23.54 31.68 -1.09
N GLY A 384 23.05 30.77 -0.25
CA GLY A 384 21.84 30.00 -0.53
C GLY A 384 20.60 30.90 -0.66
N ASP A 385 20.38 31.81 0.30
CA ASP A 385 19.26 32.76 0.30
C ASP A 385 19.31 33.72 -0.89
N ALA A 386 20.52 34.09 -1.34
CA ALA A 386 20.68 34.88 -2.56
C ALA A 386 20.14 34.13 -3.78
N LEU A 387 20.46 32.83 -3.94
CA LEU A 387 19.92 32.00 -5.01
C LEU A 387 18.41 31.77 -4.88
N LEU A 388 17.90 31.53 -3.67
CA LEU A 388 16.45 31.41 -3.47
C LEU A 388 15.71 32.70 -3.84
N SER A 389 16.30 33.85 -3.52
CA SER A 389 15.75 35.17 -3.87
C SER A 389 15.76 35.40 -5.37
N ASP A 390 16.84 35.02 -6.06
CA ASP A 390 16.93 35.06 -7.52
C ASP A 390 15.81 34.23 -8.18
N ILE A 391 15.60 32.99 -7.70
CA ILE A 391 14.53 32.11 -8.18
C ILE A 391 13.15 32.75 -7.92
N ALA A 392 12.91 33.27 -6.72
CA ALA A 392 11.61 33.81 -6.32
C ALA A 392 11.23 35.11 -7.07
N ASN A 393 12.22 35.89 -7.51
CA ASN A 393 12.04 37.18 -8.19
C ASN A 393 12.12 37.07 -9.72
N THR A 394 12.64 35.97 -10.26
CA THR A 394 12.70 35.73 -11.69
C THR A 394 11.35 35.20 -12.21
N LYS A 395 10.92 35.68 -13.38
CA LYS A 395 9.74 35.14 -14.06
C LYS A 395 10.10 33.88 -14.84
N TRP A 396 9.82 32.72 -14.25
CA TRP A 396 9.96 31.41 -14.89
C TRP A 396 8.74 31.04 -15.72
N HIS A 397 8.90 30.08 -16.63
CA HIS A 397 7.76 29.42 -17.26
C HIS A 397 6.88 28.73 -16.21
N ASP A 398 5.56 28.68 -16.44
CA ASP A 398 4.56 28.23 -15.44
C ASP A 398 4.79 26.80 -14.93
N ILE A 399 5.43 25.94 -15.75
CA ILE A 399 5.83 24.58 -15.37
C ILE A 399 6.73 24.55 -14.12
N TRP A 400 7.44 25.65 -13.83
CA TRP A 400 8.33 25.81 -12.68
C TRP A 400 7.69 26.56 -11.50
N GLY A 401 6.37 26.72 -11.50
CA GLY A 401 5.65 27.38 -10.41
C GLY A 401 5.91 26.74 -9.04
N SER A 402 6.04 25.40 -8.99
CA SER A 402 6.37 24.66 -7.76
C SER A 402 7.77 25.00 -7.21
N VAL A 403 8.77 25.10 -8.08
CA VAL A 403 10.15 25.47 -7.73
C VAL A 403 10.19 26.88 -7.17
N SER A 404 9.46 27.81 -7.80
CA SER A 404 9.35 29.20 -7.35
C SER A 404 8.65 29.31 -5.98
N TYR A 405 7.59 28.54 -5.77
CA TYR A 405 6.90 28.45 -4.48
C TYR A 405 7.81 27.89 -3.39
N GLN A 406 8.55 26.81 -3.69
CA GLN A 406 9.47 26.19 -2.75
C GLN A 406 10.59 27.15 -2.33
N ALA A 407 11.13 27.94 -3.27
CA ALA A 407 12.14 28.95 -2.96
C ALA A 407 11.62 30.02 -1.98
N LYS A 408 10.40 30.53 -2.21
CA LYS A 408 9.73 31.49 -1.29
C LYS A 408 9.53 30.90 0.10
N TYR A 409 9.01 29.67 0.17
CA TYR A 409 8.82 28.97 1.44
C TYR A 409 10.12 28.80 2.22
N LEU A 410 11.22 28.43 1.56
CA LEU A 410 12.53 28.27 2.21
C LEU A 410 13.07 29.60 2.76
N LEU A 411 12.92 30.70 2.01
CA LEU A 411 13.29 32.05 2.49
C LEU A 411 12.47 32.48 3.71
N GLU A 412 11.17 32.23 3.71
CA GLU A 412 10.29 32.55 4.85
C GLU A 412 10.67 31.73 6.08
N ARG A 413 10.92 30.43 5.91
CA ARG A 413 11.36 29.55 6.99
C ARG A 413 12.71 29.99 7.56
N GLY A 414 13.68 30.37 6.72
CA GLY A 414 14.99 30.86 7.16
C GLY A 414 14.86 32.12 8.04
N LYS A 415 13.99 33.06 7.66
CA LYS A 415 13.72 34.28 8.44
C LYS A 415 13.11 34.00 9.82
N LEU A 416 12.25 32.98 9.92
CA LEU A 416 11.64 32.57 11.19
C LEU A 416 12.62 31.87 12.14
N GLN A 417 13.73 31.33 11.62
CA GLN A 417 14.73 30.58 12.38
C GLN A 417 15.98 31.40 12.73
N ALA A 418 16.12 32.61 12.20
CA ALA A 418 17.22 33.51 12.54
C ALA A 418 17.10 33.98 14.01
N PRO A 419 18.17 33.90 14.83
CA PRO A 419 18.15 34.47 16.18
C PRO A 419 17.91 35.98 16.09
N ARG A 420 16.96 36.46 16.91
CA ARG A 420 16.56 37.88 16.97
C ARG A 420 17.69 38.79 17.45
#